data_AF-A0A2T4APV8-F1
#
_entry.id   AF-A0A2T4APV8-F1
#
_cell.length_a   1.000
_cell.length_b   1.000
_cell.length_c   1.000
_cell.angle_alpha   90.00
_cell.angle_beta   90.00
_cell.angle_gamma   90.00
#
_symmetry.space_group_name_H-M   'P 1'
#
loop_
_entity.id
_entity.type
_entity.pdbx_description
1 polymer ?
#
loop_
_entity_poly.entity_id
_entity_poly.type
_entity_poly.pdbx_seq_one_letter_code
_entity_poly.pdbx_strand_id
1 'polypeptide(L)'
;MKFSTILTALTTLLPLSTADFHVLTGPCSISPGEGGEIESDVVACPSNYYNCDCMLWGDRAGFLRAGDTPVDGLSTTGSTYFQLSGMCGVGNMDFYKQGDGTWLFYIAGGDGSVQGTCYNGDNSIKDCFGVSASCSWKNILVCYSQICNP
;
A
#
# COMPACT_ATOMS: atom_id res chain seq x y z
N MET A 1 -5.83 -46.58 39.26
CA MET A 1 -5.92 -46.21 37.82
C MET A 1 -5.28 -44.84 37.68
N LYS A 2 -4.17 -44.73 36.94
CA LYS A 2 -3.43 -43.46 36.77
C LYS A 2 -3.97 -42.77 35.51
N PHE A 3 -4.58 -41.59 35.67
CA PHE A 3 -4.97 -40.75 34.55
C PHE A 3 -3.77 -39.88 34.17
N SER A 4 -3.15 -40.17 33.02
CA SER A 4 -2.18 -39.27 32.40
C SER A 4 -2.94 -38.19 31.64
N THR A 5 -2.84 -36.95 32.11
CA THR A 5 -3.31 -35.76 31.41
C THR A 5 -2.37 -35.47 30.24
N ILE A 6 -2.83 -35.75 29.02
CA ILE A 6 -2.11 -35.37 27.79
C ILE A 6 -2.42 -33.89 27.53
N LEU A 7 -1.43 -33.03 27.75
CA LEU A 7 -1.49 -31.61 27.43
C LEU A 7 -1.31 -31.44 25.91
N THR A 8 -2.40 -31.16 25.19
CA THR A 8 -2.35 -30.86 23.75
C THR A 8 -1.91 -29.41 23.59
N ALA A 9 -0.63 -29.19 23.28
CA ALA A 9 -0.14 -27.89 22.88
C ALA A 9 -0.70 -27.55 21.48
N LEU A 10 -1.71 -26.68 21.45
CA LEU A 10 -2.28 -26.13 20.22
C LEU A 10 -1.30 -25.07 19.68
N THR A 11 -0.37 -25.49 18.83
CA THR A 11 0.45 -24.57 18.02
C THR A 11 -0.43 -23.95 16.95
N THR A 12 -1.04 -22.82 17.26
CA THR A 12 -1.64 -21.95 16.24
C THR A 12 -0.53 -21.46 15.32
N LEU A 13 -0.39 -22.07 14.14
CA LEU A 13 0.31 -21.44 13.02
C LEU A 13 -0.48 -20.20 12.64
N LEU A 14 -0.09 -19.04 13.18
CA LEU A 14 -0.54 -17.77 12.65
C LEU A 14 -0.02 -17.68 11.20
N PRO A 15 -0.89 -17.50 10.19
CA PRO A 15 -0.39 -17.15 8.87
C PRO A 15 0.38 -15.84 9.04
N LEU A 16 1.68 -15.88 8.74
CA LEU A 16 2.44 -14.67 8.45
C LEU A 16 1.78 -14.08 7.21
N SER A 17 0.79 -13.19 7.39
CA SER A 17 0.27 -12.39 6.29
C SER A 17 1.46 -11.63 5.74
N THR A 18 1.95 -12.05 4.58
CA THR A 18 2.76 -11.18 3.74
C THR A 18 1.95 -9.91 3.52
N ALA A 19 2.59 -8.75 3.46
CA ALA A 19 1.88 -7.53 3.07
C ALA A 19 1.08 -7.79 1.79
N ASP A 20 -0.09 -7.18 1.69
CA ASP A 20 -0.96 -7.34 0.52
C ASP A 20 -0.57 -6.33 -0.56
N PHE A 21 -0.22 -5.12 -0.14
CA PHE A 21 0.27 -4.08 -1.03
C PHE A 21 1.13 -3.05 -0.31
N HIS A 22 1.85 -2.27 -1.11
CA HIS A 22 2.71 -1.18 -0.69
C HIS A 22 2.17 0.12 -1.26
N VAL A 23 2.22 1.20 -0.50
CA VAL A 23 2.06 2.56 -1.03
C VAL A 23 3.44 3.17 -1.16
N LEU A 24 3.73 3.71 -2.34
CA LEU A 24 4.98 4.33 -2.69
C LEU A 24 4.76 5.77 -3.10
N THR A 25 5.74 6.62 -2.82
CA THR A 25 5.82 7.97 -3.38
C THR A 25 7.23 8.21 -3.91
N GLY A 26 7.37 8.98 -4.97
CA GLY A 26 8.69 9.23 -5.53
C GLY A 26 8.66 10.38 -6.50
N PRO A 27 9.74 11.16 -6.61
CA PRO A 27 9.89 12.06 -7.73
C PRO A 27 10.02 11.23 -9.02
N CYS A 28 9.35 11.71 -10.05
CA CYS A 28 9.43 11.17 -11.39
C CYS A 28 9.86 12.27 -12.36
N SER A 29 10.76 11.91 -13.26
CA SER A 29 11.17 12.74 -14.39
C SER A 29 10.62 12.12 -15.67
N ILE A 30 9.81 12.87 -16.42
CA ILE A 30 9.22 12.43 -17.69
C ILE A 30 9.84 13.26 -18.80
N SER A 31 10.32 12.61 -19.85
CA SER A 31 10.85 13.29 -21.05
C SER A 31 9.73 14.11 -21.72
N PRO A 32 9.99 15.38 -22.08
CA PRO A 32 8.99 16.22 -22.75
C PRO A 32 8.49 15.58 -24.05
N GLY A 33 7.17 15.46 -24.20
CA GLY A 33 6.53 14.98 -25.44
C GLY A 33 6.36 13.47 -25.58
N GLU A 34 6.90 12.66 -24.67
CA GLU A 34 6.85 11.18 -24.72
C GLU A 34 6.03 10.61 -23.56
N GLY A 35 4.93 11.30 -23.22
CA GLY A 35 4.11 11.06 -22.03
C GLY A 35 3.75 9.58 -21.82
N GLY A 36 4.48 8.91 -20.94
CA GLY A 36 3.89 7.89 -20.09
C GLY A 36 3.17 8.65 -19.00
N GLU A 37 1.84 8.56 -18.98
CA GLU A 37 1.02 9.22 -17.97
C GLU A 37 1.33 8.60 -16.61
N ILE A 38 2.26 9.21 -15.87
CA ILE A 38 2.36 8.94 -14.44
C ILE A 38 1.18 9.67 -13.84
N GLU A 39 0.10 8.93 -13.60
CA GLU A 39 -1.18 9.48 -13.15
C GLU A 39 -1.06 10.16 -11.76
N SER A 40 0.00 9.87 -11.00
CA SER A 40 0.17 10.34 -9.62
C SER A 40 1.61 10.13 -9.12
N ASP A 41 2.14 11.06 -8.31
CA ASP A 41 3.41 10.91 -7.54
C ASP A 41 3.31 9.89 -6.40
N VAL A 42 2.19 9.17 -6.36
CA VAL A 42 1.83 8.14 -5.41
C VAL A 42 1.24 6.96 -6.16
N VAL A 43 1.77 5.77 -5.89
CA VAL A 43 1.30 4.52 -6.46
C VAL A 43 1.16 3.47 -5.37
N ALA A 44 0.13 2.63 -5.44
CA ALA A 44 0.00 1.44 -4.63
C ALA A 44 0.21 0.19 -5.48
N CYS A 45 1.07 -0.71 -5.03
CA CYS A 45 1.40 -1.94 -5.75
C CYS A 45 1.16 -3.17 -4.89
N PRO A 46 0.42 -4.18 -5.39
CA PRO A 46 0.31 -5.47 -4.72
C PRO A 46 1.70 -6.04 -4.43
N SER A 47 1.90 -6.67 -3.26
CA SER A 47 3.22 -7.18 -2.89
C SER A 47 3.70 -8.31 -3.82
N ASN A 48 2.78 -9.07 -4.40
CA ASN A 48 3.08 -10.07 -5.45
C ASN A 48 3.33 -9.45 -6.84
N TYR A 49 3.17 -8.14 -6.98
CA TYR A 49 3.39 -7.37 -8.20
C TYR A 49 4.19 -6.07 -7.92
N TYR A 50 5.09 -6.13 -6.92
CA TYR A 50 5.95 -5.02 -6.49
C TYR A 50 7.15 -4.84 -7.45
N ASN A 51 6.88 -4.32 -8.64
CA ASN A 51 7.86 -4.15 -9.72
C ASN A 51 7.65 -2.81 -10.47
N CYS A 52 8.53 -2.52 -11.41
CA CYS A 52 8.46 -1.28 -12.17
C CYS A 52 7.30 -1.23 -13.17
N ASP A 53 6.67 -2.35 -13.53
CA ASP A 53 5.49 -2.34 -14.37
C ASP A 53 4.28 -1.76 -13.62
N CYS A 54 4.13 -2.14 -12.36
CA CYS A 54 3.17 -1.48 -11.48
C CYS A 54 3.52 0.00 -11.25
N MET A 55 4.77 0.30 -10.94
CA MET A 55 5.16 1.64 -10.48
C MET A 55 5.26 2.68 -11.61
N LEU A 56 5.69 2.31 -12.82
CA LEU A 56 5.81 3.25 -13.95
C LEU A 56 4.62 3.21 -14.89
N TRP A 57 4.09 2.02 -15.16
CA TRP A 57 3.05 1.82 -16.17
C TRP A 57 1.67 1.64 -15.57
N GLY A 58 1.57 1.64 -14.24
CA GLY A 58 0.29 1.55 -13.54
C GLY A 58 -0.37 0.17 -13.61
N ASP A 59 0.34 -0.88 -14.05
CA ASP A 59 -0.29 -2.20 -14.19
C ASP A 59 -0.65 -2.77 -12.82
N ARG A 60 -1.95 -3.00 -12.61
CA ARG A 60 -2.56 -3.45 -11.33
C ARG A 60 -2.28 -2.51 -10.16
N ALA A 61 -2.03 -1.25 -10.46
CA ALA A 61 -1.70 -0.24 -9.48
C ALA A 61 -2.94 0.45 -8.91
N GLY A 62 -2.76 1.02 -7.73
CA GLY A 62 -3.66 2.00 -7.15
C GLY A 62 -3.07 3.39 -7.24
N PHE A 63 -3.93 4.39 -7.38
CA PHE A 63 -3.51 5.79 -7.51
C PHE A 63 -4.20 6.67 -6.49
N LEU A 64 -3.52 7.75 -6.12
CA LEU A 64 -4.07 8.77 -5.24
C LEU A 64 -5.26 9.45 -5.93
N ARG A 65 -6.40 9.43 -5.26
CA ARG A 65 -7.64 10.07 -5.72
C ARG A 65 -7.94 11.36 -4.97
N ALA A 66 -7.61 11.43 -3.68
CA ALA A 66 -7.84 12.59 -2.83
C ALA A 66 -6.93 12.57 -1.59
N GLY A 67 -6.73 13.74 -0.99
CA GLY A 67 -5.91 13.90 0.22
C GLY A 67 -4.42 13.79 -0.06
N ASP A 68 -3.62 13.61 1.00
CA ASP A 68 -2.16 13.59 0.93
C ASP A 68 -1.64 12.33 1.64
N THR A 69 -0.83 11.53 0.94
CA THR A 69 -0.13 10.39 1.56
C THR A 69 1.02 10.86 2.45
N PRO A 70 1.50 10.01 3.38
CA PRO A 70 2.84 10.14 3.96
C PRO A 70 3.90 10.47 2.89
N VAL A 71 4.77 11.45 3.12
CA VAL A 71 5.93 11.72 2.26
C VAL A 71 7.16 11.75 3.15
N ASP A 72 8.17 10.96 2.79
CA ASP A 72 9.40 10.92 3.58
C ASP A 72 10.15 12.27 3.52
N GLY A 73 10.72 12.68 4.64
CA GLY A 73 11.36 13.99 4.81
C GLY A 73 10.39 15.15 5.11
N LEU A 74 9.07 14.94 5.02
CA LEU A 74 8.06 15.90 5.48
C LEU A 74 7.41 15.35 6.75
N SER A 75 7.80 15.90 7.91
CA SER A 75 7.34 15.47 9.24
C SER A 75 5.85 15.71 9.51
N THR A 76 5.19 16.45 8.63
CA THR A 76 3.75 16.71 8.65
C THR A 76 3.24 16.56 7.23
N THR A 77 2.61 15.43 6.93
CA THR A 77 1.65 15.42 5.85
C THR A 77 0.49 16.27 6.30
N GLY A 78 0.11 17.28 5.52
CA GLY A 78 -0.94 18.23 5.92
C GLY A 78 -2.29 17.56 6.20
N SER A 79 -2.42 16.29 5.80
CA SER A 79 -3.59 15.46 5.97
C SER A 79 -3.32 14.21 6.81
N THR A 80 -4.30 13.86 7.65
CA THR A 80 -4.45 12.53 8.29
C THR A 80 -5.34 11.60 7.47
N TYR A 81 -5.59 11.96 6.21
CA TYR A 81 -6.48 11.28 5.28
C TYR A 81 -5.91 11.28 3.86
N PHE A 82 -6.02 10.14 3.20
CA PHE A 82 -5.90 10.06 1.75
C PHE A 82 -6.82 8.96 1.22
N GLN A 83 -7.06 8.99 -0.08
CA GLN A 83 -7.89 8.02 -0.77
C GLN A 83 -7.15 7.42 -1.94
N LEU A 84 -7.17 6.10 -2.07
CA LEU A 84 -6.69 5.41 -3.25
C LEU A 84 -7.85 4.86 -4.08
N SER A 85 -7.64 4.70 -5.38
CA SER A 85 -8.54 3.99 -6.30
C SER A 85 -7.76 3.01 -7.17
N GLY A 86 -8.45 2.02 -7.76
CA GLY A 86 -7.85 1.13 -8.78
C GLY A 86 -7.24 -0.17 -8.24
N MET A 87 -7.13 -0.33 -6.92
CA MET A 87 -6.57 -1.55 -6.32
C MET A 87 -7.56 -2.71 -6.33
N CYS A 88 -7.09 -3.87 -6.78
CA CYS A 88 -7.69 -5.19 -6.50
C CYS A 88 -9.19 -5.33 -6.81
N GLY A 89 -9.70 -4.54 -7.77
CA GLY A 89 -11.11 -4.57 -8.19
C GLY A 89 -12.10 -4.06 -7.13
N VAL A 90 -11.61 -3.50 -6.02
CA VAL A 90 -12.46 -2.86 -5.01
C VAL A 90 -12.74 -1.41 -5.37
N GLY A 91 -13.76 -0.83 -4.74
CA GLY A 91 -14.03 0.60 -4.85
C GLY A 91 -12.91 1.47 -4.27
N ASN A 92 -13.14 2.77 -4.20
CA ASN A 92 -12.17 3.67 -3.57
C ASN A 92 -11.91 3.25 -2.12
N MET A 93 -10.68 3.43 -1.67
CA MET A 93 -10.24 3.08 -0.34
C MET A 93 -9.86 4.34 0.43
N ASP A 94 -10.53 4.59 1.54
CA ASP A 94 -10.29 5.72 2.42
C ASP A 94 -9.32 5.33 3.53
N PHE A 95 -8.18 6.03 3.64
CA PHE A 95 -7.13 5.78 4.63
C PHE A 95 -7.14 6.87 5.68
N TYR A 96 -7.12 6.49 6.96
CA TYR A 96 -7.12 7.40 8.09
C TYR A 96 -5.99 7.08 9.05
N LYS A 97 -5.18 8.10 9.38
CA LYS A 97 -4.10 7.99 10.36
C LYS A 97 -4.65 7.87 11.78
N GLN A 98 -4.14 6.91 12.53
CA GLN A 98 -4.46 6.67 13.93
C GLN A 98 -3.51 7.41 14.86
N GLY A 99 -3.88 7.51 16.14
CA GLY A 99 -3.07 8.18 17.16
C GLY A 99 -1.73 7.51 17.44
N ASP A 100 -1.60 6.21 17.14
CA ASP A 100 -0.36 5.43 17.26
C ASP A 100 0.54 5.50 16.00
N GLY A 101 0.10 6.22 14.97
CA GLY A 101 0.82 6.38 13.70
C GLY A 101 0.51 5.32 12.64
N THR A 102 -0.29 4.29 12.95
CA THR A 102 -0.82 3.35 11.94
C THR A 102 -1.87 4.01 11.06
N TRP A 103 -2.22 3.37 9.94
CA TRP A 103 -3.31 3.80 9.08
C TRP A 103 -4.34 2.68 8.97
N LEU A 104 -5.60 2.99 9.22
CA LEU A 104 -6.71 2.07 8.93
C LEU A 104 -7.35 2.48 7.62
N PHE A 105 -7.78 1.50 6.83
CA PHE A 105 -8.49 1.80 5.60
C PHE A 105 -9.83 1.09 5.47
N TYR A 106 -10.72 1.72 4.71
CA TYR A 106 -12.12 1.35 4.52
C TYR A 106 -12.49 1.42 3.04
N ILE A 107 -13.48 0.64 2.58
CA ILE A 107 -14.06 0.87 1.25
C ILE A 107 -15.04 2.04 1.33
N ALA A 108 -14.87 3.04 0.46
CA ALA A 108 -15.76 4.18 0.34
C ALA A 108 -17.18 3.73 -0.03
N GLY A 109 -18.17 4.15 0.76
CA GLY A 109 -19.55 3.68 0.61
C GLY A 109 -19.79 2.23 1.03
N GLY A 110 -18.82 1.59 1.68
CA GLY A 110 -18.95 0.26 2.29
C GLY A 110 -19.75 0.27 3.60
N ASP A 111 -19.67 -0.83 4.34
CA ASP A 111 -20.41 -1.06 5.59
C ASP A 111 -19.77 -0.42 6.84
N GLY A 112 -18.67 0.33 6.65
CA GLY A 112 -17.90 0.96 7.72
C GLY A 112 -16.95 0.01 8.45
N SER A 113 -16.80 -1.24 8.01
CA SER A 113 -15.81 -2.15 8.57
C SER A 113 -14.40 -1.86 8.07
N VAL A 114 -13.42 -2.00 8.98
CA VAL A 114 -12.00 -1.88 8.66
C VAL A 114 -11.60 -3.00 7.71
N GLN A 115 -11.00 -2.64 6.57
CA GLN A 115 -10.56 -3.59 5.55
C GLN A 115 -9.11 -3.99 5.70
N GLY A 116 -8.32 -3.17 6.38
CA GLY A 116 -6.94 -3.49 6.68
C GLY A 116 -6.22 -2.37 7.41
N THR A 117 -4.96 -2.65 7.72
CA THR A 117 -4.08 -1.78 8.48
C THR A 117 -2.77 -1.61 7.73
N CYS A 118 -2.29 -0.38 7.65
CA CYS A 118 -0.97 -0.06 7.11
C CYS A 118 -0.05 0.48 8.20
N TYR A 119 1.22 0.15 8.04
CA TYR A 119 2.32 0.59 8.87
C TYR A 119 3.31 1.38 8.03
N ASN A 120 4.18 2.14 8.69
CA ASN A 120 5.28 2.81 8.00
C ASN A 120 6.10 1.78 7.23
N GLY A 121 6.36 2.10 5.96
CA GLY A 121 7.27 1.34 5.14
C GLY A 121 8.72 1.49 5.60
N ASP A 122 9.59 0.70 4.98
CA ASP A 122 11.02 0.71 5.26
C ASP A 122 11.76 1.89 4.62
N ASN A 123 11.05 2.76 3.89
CA ASN A 123 11.61 3.85 3.10
C ASN A 123 12.68 3.40 2.09
N SER A 124 12.67 2.12 1.72
CA SER A 124 13.53 1.62 0.64
C SER A 124 13.16 2.29 -0.67
N ILE A 125 14.17 2.58 -1.49
CA ILE A 125 14.00 3.21 -2.79
C ILE A 125 14.12 2.13 -3.87
N LYS A 126 13.16 2.11 -4.79
CA LYS A 126 13.20 1.32 -6.00
C LYS A 126 13.22 2.26 -7.20
N ASP A 127 14.36 2.27 -7.88
CA ASP A 127 14.50 3.02 -9.11
C ASP A 127 13.88 2.26 -10.27
N CYS A 128 13.08 2.97 -11.05
CA CYS A 128 12.42 2.45 -12.23
C CYS A 128 12.70 3.36 -13.43
N PHE A 129 13.14 2.75 -14.52
CA PHE A 129 13.53 3.43 -15.75
C PHE A 129 12.71 2.88 -16.92
N GLY A 130 11.95 3.77 -17.56
CA GLY A 130 11.31 3.56 -18.85
C GLY A 130 12.02 4.36 -19.95
N VAL A 131 11.58 4.18 -21.19
CA VAL A 131 12.14 4.90 -22.35
C VAL A 131 11.98 6.43 -22.24
N SER A 132 10.92 6.88 -21.56
CA SER A 132 10.56 8.29 -21.43
C SER A 132 10.34 8.72 -19.98
N ALA A 133 10.66 7.87 -19.00
CA ALA A 133 10.45 8.18 -17.59
C ALA A 133 11.56 7.59 -16.70
N SER A 134 11.98 8.33 -15.68
CA SER A 134 12.85 7.83 -14.62
C SER A 134 12.31 8.27 -13.27
N CYS A 135 12.01 7.29 -12.42
CA CYS A 135 11.41 7.51 -11.11
C CYS A 135 12.20 6.80 -10.01
N SER A 136 12.23 7.42 -8.83
CA SER A 136 12.78 6.82 -7.61
C SER A 136 11.66 6.65 -6.59
N TRP A 137 11.06 5.46 -6.55
CA TRP A 137 9.89 5.18 -5.72
C TRP A 137 10.29 4.75 -4.31
N LYS A 138 9.84 5.47 -3.30
CA LYS A 138 10.07 5.17 -1.89
C LYS A 138 8.87 4.47 -1.27
N ASN A 139 9.10 3.34 -0.61
CA ASN A 139 8.08 2.57 0.12
C ASN A 139 7.70 3.26 1.43
N ILE A 140 6.57 3.97 1.43
CA ILE A 140 6.10 4.79 2.57
C ILE A 140 5.12 4.06 3.47
N LEU A 141 4.31 3.15 2.93
CA LEU A 141 3.39 2.33 3.72
C LEU A 141 3.38 0.89 3.23
N VAL A 142 3.26 -0.02 4.19
CA VAL A 142 3.07 -1.45 3.96
C VAL A 142 1.72 -1.83 4.55
N CYS A 143 0.81 -2.34 3.73
CA CYS A 143 -0.58 -2.58 4.08
C CYS A 143 -0.90 -4.07 4.13
N TYR A 144 -1.62 -4.49 5.18
CA TYR A 144 -2.08 -5.85 5.41
C TYR A 144 -3.61 -5.89 5.38
N SER A 145 -4.18 -6.77 4.58
CA SER A 145 -5.60 -6.89 4.27
C SER A 145 -5.92 -8.26 3.66
N GLN A 146 -7.15 -8.48 3.20
CA GLN A 146 -7.52 -9.62 2.35
C GLN A 146 -8.14 -9.16 1.03
N ILE A 147 -8.19 -7.83 0.77
CA ILE A 147 -8.87 -7.26 -0.40
C ILE A 147 -8.29 -7.71 -1.75
N CYS A 148 -7.03 -8.15 -1.77
CA CYS A 148 -6.33 -8.58 -2.98
C CYS A 148 -6.25 -10.11 -3.12
N ASN A 149 -6.74 -10.86 -2.12
CA ASN A 149 -6.77 -12.33 -2.07
C ASN A 149 -8.09 -12.82 -1.41
N PRO A 150 -9.24 -12.62 -2.06
CA PRO A 150 -10.54 -13.07 -1.53
C PRO A 150 -10.70 -14.59 -1.51
#